data_AF-A0A7V6L138-F1
#
_entry.id   AF-A0A7V6L138-F1
#
_cell.length_a   1.000
_cell.length_b   1.000
_cell.length_c   1.000
_cell.angle_alpha   90.00
_cell.angle_beta   90.00
_cell.angle_gamma   90.00
#
_symmetry.space_group_name_H-M   'P 1'
#
loop_
_entity.id
_entity.type
_entity.pdbx_description
1 polymer ?
#
loop_
_entity_poly.entity_id
_entity_poly.type
_entity_poly.pdbx_seq_one_letter_code
_entity_poly.pdbx_strand_id
1 'polypeptide(L)'
;AYDFLISSYSLWDKFNYEKALGELNKAKEKIKLIKDLDYEKYRNNFSFLEKLCDEKKKTKYPRELVVDIFLNAKRRDNEGKFDDALIRLYRVMELISQNVLYYKYKIDPADIKENQLKILPSEITTKIGYKQGKKTTSGMTDNYEILKHLNNELGINYCQDSSIRDIMGIRNYSILIHGENPINKNNLSRLMGIVEKFLCTFFSLKENLDKQLSNAKMANFN
;
A
#
# COMPACT_ATOMS: atom_id res chain seq x y z
N ALA A 1 -20.83 -19.19 11.31
CA ALA A 1 -20.26 -18.40 10.19
C ALA A 1 -19.45 -17.22 10.71
N TYR A 2 -19.98 -16.48 11.69
CA TYR A 2 -19.33 -15.32 12.30
C TYR A 2 -17.90 -15.59 12.82
N ASP A 3 -17.64 -16.70 13.53
CA ASP A 3 -16.28 -16.99 14.02
C ASP A 3 -15.23 -17.03 12.91
N PHE A 4 -15.58 -17.63 11.76
CA PHE A 4 -14.70 -17.68 10.59
C PHE A 4 -14.54 -16.31 9.92
N LEU A 5 -15.58 -15.47 9.89
CA LEU A 5 -15.46 -14.09 9.39
C LEU A 5 -14.55 -13.25 10.30
N ILE A 6 -14.76 -13.32 11.62
CA ILE A 6 -13.95 -12.59 12.62
C ILE A 6 -12.49 -13.04 12.54
N SER A 7 -12.27 -14.35 12.52
CA SER A 7 -10.94 -14.97 12.34
C SER A 7 -10.28 -14.50 11.05
N SER A 8 -11.00 -14.55 9.94
CA SER A 8 -10.51 -14.10 8.63
C SER A 8 -10.11 -12.63 8.63
N TYR A 9 -10.97 -11.72 9.10
CA TYR A 9 -10.67 -10.29 9.11
C TYR A 9 -9.54 -9.94 10.07
N SER A 10 -9.43 -10.61 11.22
CA SER A 10 -8.30 -10.46 12.15
C SER A 10 -6.98 -10.90 11.51
N LEU A 11 -6.97 -12.00 10.75
CA LEU A 11 -5.80 -12.46 10.01
C LEU A 11 -5.45 -11.52 8.85
N TRP A 12 -6.46 -11.04 8.13
CA TRP A 12 -6.28 -10.10 7.02
C TRP A 12 -5.69 -8.78 7.52
N ASP A 13 -6.19 -8.24 8.64
CA ASP A 13 -5.64 -7.03 9.25
C ASP A 13 -4.17 -7.14 9.68
N LYS A 14 -3.71 -8.36 9.93
CA LYS A 14 -2.32 -8.72 10.24
C LYS A 14 -1.52 -9.15 9.01
N PHE A 15 -2.05 -8.93 7.81
CA PHE A 15 -1.44 -9.27 6.53
C PHE A 15 -1.17 -10.77 6.31
N ASN A 16 -1.85 -11.64 7.08
CA ASN A 16 -1.79 -13.10 6.93
C ASN A 16 -2.79 -13.57 5.85
N TYR A 17 -2.62 -13.09 4.62
CA TYR A 17 -3.63 -13.19 3.55
C TYR A 17 -4.05 -14.62 3.21
N GLU A 18 -3.11 -15.56 3.12
CA GLU A 18 -3.44 -16.96 2.77
C GLU A 18 -4.28 -17.64 3.86
N LYS A 19 -3.92 -17.42 5.13
CA LYS A 19 -4.70 -17.92 6.27
C LYS A 19 -6.06 -17.23 6.34
N ALA A 20 -6.10 -15.92 6.10
CA ALA A 20 -7.34 -15.16 6.04
C ALA A 20 -8.28 -15.68 4.96
N LEU A 21 -7.76 -16.00 3.77
CA LEU A 21 -8.53 -16.57 2.66
C LEU A 21 -9.07 -17.96 3.01
N GLY A 22 -8.27 -18.79 3.68
CA GLY A 22 -8.71 -20.11 4.18
C GLY A 22 -9.91 -20.01 5.13
N GLU A 23 -9.85 -19.10 6.11
CA GLU A 23 -10.96 -18.84 7.03
C GLU A 23 -12.16 -18.21 6.31
N LEU A 24 -11.92 -17.31 5.36
CA LEU A 24 -12.97 -16.66 4.59
C LEU A 24 -13.75 -17.66 3.73
N ASN A 25 -13.07 -18.64 3.13
CA ASN A 25 -13.71 -19.71 2.36
C ASN A 25 -14.57 -20.63 3.25
N LYS A 26 -14.14 -20.93 4.48
CA LYS A 26 -14.99 -21.65 5.45
C LYS A 26 -16.24 -20.83 5.82
N ALA A 27 -16.10 -19.51 5.97
CA ALA A 27 -17.24 -18.64 6.20
C ALA A 27 -18.20 -18.64 5.00
N LYS A 28 -17.68 -18.52 3.78
CA LYS A 28 -18.43 -18.52 2.51
C LYS A 28 -19.39 -19.70 2.39
N GLU A 29 -18.92 -20.91 2.70
CA GLU A 29 -19.74 -22.12 2.63
C GLU A 29 -20.83 -22.15 3.70
N LYS A 30 -20.57 -21.60 4.90
CA LYS A 30 -21.58 -21.52 5.96
C LYS A 30 -22.60 -20.41 5.74
N ILE A 31 -22.20 -19.27 5.17
CA ILE A 31 -23.07 -18.11 4.91
C ILE A 31 -24.21 -18.48 3.98
N LYS A 32 -23.92 -19.23 2.92
CA LYS A 32 -24.94 -19.71 1.97
C LYS A 32 -26.06 -20.54 2.63
N LEU A 33 -25.81 -21.08 3.82
CA LEU A 33 -26.74 -21.93 4.56
C LEU A 33 -27.53 -21.15 5.64
N ILE A 34 -27.19 -19.89 5.93
CA ILE A 34 -27.82 -19.08 6.97
C ILE A 34 -28.68 -18.00 6.30
N LYS A 35 -30.00 -18.13 6.43
CA LYS A 35 -30.99 -17.28 5.74
C LYS A 35 -30.84 -15.78 6.08
N ASP A 36 -30.43 -15.46 7.30
CA ASP A 36 -30.33 -14.08 7.80
C ASP A 36 -28.97 -13.41 7.49
N LEU A 37 -28.06 -14.13 6.83
CA LEU A 37 -26.72 -13.63 6.50
C LEU A 37 -26.66 -13.32 5.01
N ASP A 38 -26.64 -12.03 4.69
CA ASP A 38 -26.57 -11.55 3.31
C ASP A 38 -25.19 -11.89 2.70
N TYR A 39 -25.16 -12.86 1.78
CA TYR A 39 -23.96 -13.24 1.04
C TYR A 39 -23.44 -12.09 0.18
N GLU A 40 -24.33 -11.27 -0.40
CA GLU A 40 -23.94 -10.16 -1.27
C GLU A 40 -23.09 -9.13 -0.53
N LYS A 41 -23.40 -8.91 0.75
CA LYS A 41 -22.62 -8.07 1.66
C LYS A 41 -21.12 -8.44 1.70
N TYR A 42 -20.79 -9.73 1.58
CA TYR A 42 -19.42 -10.24 1.68
C TYR A 42 -18.79 -10.61 0.32
N ARG A 43 -19.57 -10.57 -0.77
CA ARG A 43 -19.15 -11.01 -2.11
C ARG A 43 -17.83 -10.37 -2.55
N ASN A 44 -17.72 -9.06 -2.37
CA ASN A 44 -16.53 -8.30 -2.77
C ASN A 44 -15.30 -8.68 -1.94
N ASN A 45 -15.46 -9.07 -0.68
CA ASN A 45 -14.35 -9.51 0.15
C ASN A 45 -13.82 -10.87 -0.29
N PHE A 46 -14.70 -11.80 -0.69
CA PHE A 46 -14.28 -13.08 -1.27
C PHE A 46 -13.43 -12.85 -2.52
N SER A 47 -13.94 -12.09 -3.48
CA SER A 47 -13.26 -11.86 -4.75
C SER A 47 -11.96 -11.07 -4.58
N PHE A 48 -11.96 -10.04 -3.73
CA PHE A 48 -10.77 -9.23 -3.52
C PHE A 48 -9.65 -10.01 -2.83
N LEU A 49 -9.94 -10.74 -1.74
CA LEU A 49 -8.90 -11.46 -0.99
C LEU A 49 -8.32 -12.63 -1.80
N GLU A 50 -9.16 -13.31 -2.59
CA GLU A 50 -8.72 -14.32 -3.55
C GLU A 50 -7.77 -13.71 -4.59
N LYS A 51 -8.17 -12.60 -5.22
CA LYS A 51 -7.35 -11.88 -6.19
C LYS A 51 -6.02 -11.42 -5.58
N LEU A 52 -6.04 -10.85 -4.37
CA LEU A 52 -4.84 -10.39 -3.69
C LEU A 52 -3.84 -11.54 -3.43
N CYS A 53 -4.31 -12.69 -2.98
CA CYS A 53 -3.47 -13.88 -2.78
C CYS A 53 -2.85 -14.37 -4.09
N ASP A 54 -3.64 -14.41 -5.16
CA ASP A 54 -3.18 -14.81 -6.48
C ASP A 54 -2.13 -13.86 -7.04
N GLU A 55 -2.40 -12.56 -6.99
CA GLU A 55 -1.50 -11.54 -7.50
C GLU A 55 -0.19 -11.51 -6.69
N LYS A 56 -0.22 -11.72 -5.38
CA LYS A 56 0.99 -11.85 -4.56
C LYS A 56 1.90 -13.03 -4.95
N LYS A 57 1.35 -14.08 -5.56
CA LYS A 57 2.13 -15.22 -6.06
C LYS A 57 2.71 -14.96 -7.45
N LYS A 58 1.99 -14.21 -8.28
CA LYS A 58 2.32 -13.97 -9.70
C LYS A 58 3.17 -12.71 -9.91
N THR A 59 3.11 -11.76 -8.97
CA THR A 59 3.63 -10.40 -9.16
C THR A 59 4.45 -9.94 -7.95
N LYS A 60 5.47 -9.11 -8.19
CA LYS A 60 6.37 -8.62 -7.13
C LYS A 60 5.75 -7.49 -6.32
N TYR A 61 4.99 -6.60 -6.97
CA TYR A 61 4.39 -5.41 -6.37
C TYR A 61 2.91 -5.30 -6.78
N PRO A 62 2.02 -6.18 -6.32
CA PRO A 62 0.62 -6.21 -6.76
C PRO A 62 -0.13 -4.91 -6.43
N ARG A 63 -1.05 -4.49 -7.31
CA ARG A 63 -1.86 -3.27 -7.11
C ARG A 63 -2.87 -3.45 -5.97
N GLU A 64 -3.35 -4.67 -5.80
CA GLU A 64 -4.29 -5.08 -4.76
C GLU A 64 -3.68 -4.85 -3.37
N LEU A 65 -2.38 -5.07 -3.22
CA LEU A 65 -1.68 -4.84 -1.96
C LEU A 65 -1.59 -3.34 -1.62
N VAL A 66 -1.44 -2.47 -2.62
CA VAL A 66 -1.48 -1.01 -2.44
C VAL A 66 -2.83 -0.59 -1.86
N VAL A 67 -3.91 -1.09 -2.46
CA VAL A 67 -5.29 -0.80 -2.05
C VAL A 67 -5.58 -1.33 -0.65
N ASP A 68 -5.17 -2.57 -0.37
CA ASP A 68 -5.36 -3.22 0.92
C ASP A 68 -4.68 -2.46 2.06
N ILE A 69 -3.40 -2.13 1.91
CA ILE A 69 -2.63 -1.42 2.95
C ILE A 69 -3.22 -0.03 3.19
N PHE A 70 -3.68 0.65 2.14
CA PHE A 70 -4.34 1.95 2.28
C PHE A 70 -5.65 1.84 3.09
N LEU A 71 -6.51 0.86 2.78
CA LEU A 71 -7.72 0.63 3.56
C LEU A 71 -7.42 0.17 5.00
N ASN A 72 -6.35 -0.58 5.20
CA ASN A 72 -5.87 -0.95 6.54
C ASN A 72 -5.42 0.29 7.32
N ALA A 73 -4.72 1.24 6.67
CA ALA A 73 -4.35 2.52 7.28
C ALA A 73 -5.60 3.30 7.74
N LYS A 74 -6.66 3.35 6.92
CA LYS A 74 -7.93 3.99 7.30
C LYS A 74 -8.60 3.31 8.50
N ARG A 75 -8.50 1.98 8.61
CA ARG A 75 -8.99 1.26 9.81
C ARG A 75 -8.18 1.61 11.06
N ARG A 76 -6.85 1.70 10.96
CA ARG A 76 -5.98 2.12 12.06
C ARG A 76 -6.23 3.56 12.50
N ASP A 77 -6.50 4.47 11.56
CA ASP A 77 -6.94 5.84 11.86
C ASP A 77 -8.26 5.85 12.64
N ASN A 78 -9.27 5.10 12.18
CA ASN A 78 -10.56 4.97 12.87
C ASN A 78 -10.44 4.40 14.30
N GLU A 79 -9.43 3.57 14.55
CA GLU A 79 -9.12 3.00 15.87
C GLU A 79 -8.28 3.93 16.77
N GLY A 80 -7.89 5.12 16.29
CA GLY A 80 -7.01 6.04 17.01
C GLY A 80 -5.54 5.61 17.02
N LYS A 81 -5.14 4.62 16.20
CA LYS A 81 -3.77 4.10 16.11
C LYS A 81 -2.97 4.88 15.05
N PHE A 82 -2.73 6.16 15.31
CA PHE A 82 -2.22 7.09 14.29
C PHE A 82 -0.79 6.76 13.81
N ASP A 83 0.11 6.36 14.69
CA ASP A 83 1.46 5.93 14.30
C ASP A 83 1.44 4.67 13.42
N ASP A 84 0.52 3.74 13.70
CA ASP A 84 0.34 2.50 12.93
C ASP A 84 -0.24 2.79 11.53
N ALA A 85 -1.16 3.74 11.45
CA ALA A 85 -1.70 4.26 10.20
C ALA A 85 -0.63 5.00 9.37
N LEU A 86 0.21 5.82 10.02
CA LEU A 86 1.32 6.54 9.40
C LEU A 86 2.24 5.57 8.66
N ILE A 87 2.75 4.54 9.34
CA ILE A 87 3.68 3.56 8.75
C ILE A 87 3.07 2.88 7.52
N ARG A 88 1.77 2.56 7.54
CA ARG A 88 1.08 1.97 6.39
C ARG A 88 0.98 2.93 5.22
N LEU A 89 0.69 4.21 5.46
CA LEU A 89 0.63 5.22 4.39
C LEU A 89 1.99 5.40 3.69
N TYR A 90 3.10 5.34 4.42
CA TYR A 90 4.43 5.32 3.80
C TYR A 90 4.62 4.07 2.95
N ARG A 91 4.19 2.90 3.44
CA ARG A 91 4.29 1.66 2.68
C ARG A 91 3.46 1.70 1.39
N VAL A 92 2.30 2.34 1.41
CA VAL A 92 1.46 2.56 0.20
C VAL A 92 2.25 3.37 -0.83
N MET A 93 2.80 4.52 -0.44
CA MET A 93 3.58 5.39 -1.33
C MET A 93 4.81 4.67 -1.90
N GLU A 94 5.53 3.92 -1.06
CA GLU A 94 6.67 3.15 -1.52
C GLU A 94 6.24 2.07 -2.54
N LEU A 95 5.17 1.33 -2.28
CA LEU A 95 4.65 0.31 -3.20
C LEU A 95 4.17 0.91 -4.53
N ILE A 96 3.58 2.10 -4.53
CA ILE A 96 3.21 2.81 -5.77
C ILE A 96 4.46 3.00 -6.62
N SER A 97 5.52 3.56 -6.05
CA SER A 97 6.77 3.80 -6.77
C SER A 97 7.44 2.50 -7.26
N GLN A 98 7.45 1.45 -6.42
CA GLN A 98 7.99 0.13 -6.75
C GLN A 98 7.21 -0.53 -7.91
N ASN A 99 5.88 -0.47 -7.87
CA ASN A 99 5.03 -0.99 -8.93
C ASN A 99 5.33 -0.29 -10.27
N VAL A 100 5.34 1.05 -10.28
CA VAL A 100 5.52 1.80 -11.53
C VAL A 100 6.91 1.57 -12.13
N LEU A 101 7.97 1.62 -11.33
CA LEU A 101 9.32 1.32 -11.81
C LEU A 101 9.40 -0.08 -12.41
N TYR A 102 8.85 -1.08 -11.72
CA TYR A 102 8.93 -2.47 -12.13
C TYR A 102 8.11 -2.76 -13.40
N TYR A 103 6.84 -2.35 -13.44
CA TYR A 103 5.95 -2.73 -14.52
C TYR A 103 6.08 -1.83 -15.75
N LYS A 104 6.21 -0.51 -15.57
CA LYS A 104 6.28 0.46 -16.66
C LYS A 104 7.70 0.61 -17.21
N TYR A 105 8.71 0.67 -16.34
CA TYR A 105 10.10 0.96 -16.72
C TYR A 105 11.03 -0.26 -16.66
N LYS A 106 10.53 -1.41 -16.21
CA LYS A 106 11.31 -2.65 -16.05
C LYS A 106 12.52 -2.51 -15.11
N ILE A 107 12.48 -1.53 -14.21
CA ILE A 107 13.50 -1.31 -13.18
C ILE A 107 13.00 -1.93 -11.89
N ASP A 108 13.76 -2.87 -11.33
CA ASP A 108 13.46 -3.45 -10.03
C ASP A 108 14.22 -2.70 -8.94
N PRO A 109 13.56 -1.93 -8.06
CA PRO A 109 14.25 -1.16 -7.02
C PRO A 109 15.04 -2.02 -6.03
N ALA A 110 14.72 -3.31 -5.94
CA ALA A 110 15.43 -4.27 -5.10
C ALA A 110 16.50 -5.09 -5.85
N ASP A 111 16.71 -4.84 -7.14
CA ASP A 111 17.72 -5.53 -7.97
C ASP A 111 18.00 -4.73 -9.26
N ILE A 112 18.54 -3.52 -9.12
CA ILE A 112 18.83 -2.62 -10.25
C ILE A 112 20.02 -3.17 -11.03
N LYS A 113 19.85 -3.31 -12.35
CA LYS A 113 20.90 -3.85 -13.23
C LYS A 113 21.90 -2.78 -13.65
N GLU A 114 23.13 -3.20 -13.95
CA GLU A 114 24.24 -2.29 -14.30
C GLU A 114 23.89 -1.38 -15.49
N ASN A 115 23.27 -1.94 -16.53
CA ASN A 115 22.84 -1.20 -17.70
C ASN A 115 21.77 -0.15 -17.38
N GLN A 116 20.93 -0.39 -16.36
CA GLN A 116 19.92 0.57 -15.91
C GLN A 116 20.53 1.72 -15.14
N LEU A 117 21.65 1.53 -14.44
CA LEU A 117 22.34 2.63 -13.77
C LEU A 117 23.01 3.58 -14.76
N LYS A 118 23.52 3.05 -15.88
CA LYS A 118 24.20 3.87 -16.91
C LYS A 118 23.28 4.92 -17.55
N ILE A 119 21.97 4.72 -17.50
CA ILE A 119 20.97 5.67 -18.02
C ILE A 119 20.45 6.63 -16.93
N LEU A 120 20.84 6.41 -15.68
CA LEU A 120 20.49 7.26 -14.54
C LEU A 120 21.60 8.28 -14.27
N PRO A 121 21.25 9.48 -13.80
CA PRO A 121 22.22 10.53 -13.51
C PRO A 121 23.05 10.18 -12.27
N SER A 122 24.24 10.77 -12.15
CA SER A 122 25.19 10.46 -11.07
C SER A 122 24.61 10.74 -9.68
N GLU A 123 23.78 11.76 -9.54
CA GLU A 123 23.11 12.15 -8.30
C GLU A 123 22.17 11.05 -7.76
N ILE A 124 21.63 10.21 -8.66
CA ILE A 124 20.80 9.06 -8.29
C ILE A 124 21.68 7.84 -8.06
N THR A 125 22.61 7.55 -8.98
CA THR A 125 23.43 6.33 -8.90
C THR A 125 24.37 6.30 -7.70
N THR A 126 24.83 7.46 -7.23
CA THR A 126 25.65 7.59 -6.00
C THR A 126 24.90 7.25 -4.71
N LYS A 127 23.56 7.32 -4.71
CA LYS A 127 22.70 6.96 -3.57
C LYS A 127 22.27 5.49 -3.57
N ILE A 128 22.53 4.76 -4.66
CA ILE A 128 22.17 3.35 -4.78
C ILE A 128 23.05 2.52 -3.83
N GLY A 129 22.39 1.83 -2.91
CA GLY A 129 23.03 0.94 -1.96
C GLY A 129 23.19 -0.48 -2.50
N TYR A 130 23.68 -1.36 -1.62
CA TYR A 130 23.78 -2.79 -1.88
C TYR A 130 23.13 -3.59 -0.77
N LYS A 131 22.34 -4.59 -1.13
CA LYS A 131 21.72 -5.54 -0.21
C LYS A 131 21.82 -6.96 -0.78
N GLN A 132 22.41 -7.88 -0.01
CA GLN A 132 22.61 -9.27 -0.41
C GLN A 132 23.27 -9.41 -1.81
N GLY A 133 24.29 -8.59 -2.08
CA GLY A 133 25.01 -8.58 -3.36
C GLY A 133 24.27 -7.96 -4.54
N LYS A 134 23.07 -7.40 -4.33
CA LYS A 134 22.28 -6.71 -5.36
C LYS A 134 22.29 -5.21 -5.13
N LYS A 135 22.28 -4.44 -6.21
CA LYS A 135 22.12 -2.98 -6.17
C LYS A 135 20.67 -2.64 -5.90
N THR A 136 20.41 -1.81 -4.89
CA THR A 136 19.05 -1.48 -4.46
C THR A 136 18.92 0.01 -4.17
N THR A 137 17.75 0.58 -4.45
CA THR A 137 17.40 1.90 -3.90
C THR A 137 17.42 1.85 -2.37
N SER A 138 17.76 2.96 -1.73
CA SER A 138 17.77 3.08 -0.26
C SER A 138 16.37 3.32 0.32
N GLY A 139 15.37 3.61 -0.52
CA GLY A 139 13.97 3.67 -0.12
C GLY A 139 13.08 4.44 -1.09
N MET A 140 11.92 4.86 -0.59
CA MET A 140 10.88 5.55 -1.37
C MET A 140 11.36 6.81 -2.09
N THR A 141 12.18 7.65 -1.44
CA THR A 141 12.66 8.91 -2.04
C THR A 141 13.45 8.63 -3.33
N ASP A 142 14.38 7.69 -3.31
CA ASP A 142 15.18 7.30 -4.47
C ASP A 142 14.29 6.78 -5.61
N ASN A 143 13.25 6.00 -5.30
CA ASN A 143 12.32 5.51 -6.32
C ASN A 143 11.61 6.67 -7.04
N TYR A 144 11.16 7.67 -6.29
CA TYR A 144 10.49 8.83 -6.88
C TYR A 144 11.44 9.77 -7.62
N GLU A 145 12.70 9.90 -7.17
CA GLU A 145 13.75 10.61 -7.92
C GLU A 145 14.01 9.93 -9.29
N ILE A 146 14.10 8.59 -9.31
CA ILE A 146 14.20 7.83 -10.56
C ILE A 146 12.97 8.06 -11.44
N LEU A 147 11.76 7.98 -10.87
CA LEU A 147 10.53 8.24 -11.62
C LEU A 147 10.49 9.66 -12.20
N LYS A 148 10.96 10.66 -11.47
CA LYS A 148 11.05 12.05 -11.96
C LYS A 148 12.01 12.13 -13.15
N HIS A 149 13.19 11.52 -13.05
CA HIS A 149 14.17 11.47 -14.15
C HIS A 149 13.59 10.79 -15.40
N LEU A 150 12.73 9.79 -15.21
CA LEU A 150 12.00 9.10 -16.29
C LEU A 150 10.74 9.86 -16.75
N ASN A 151 10.60 11.15 -16.40
CA ASN A 151 9.48 12.04 -16.71
C ASN A 151 8.12 11.46 -16.32
N ASN A 152 8.06 10.69 -15.24
CA ASN A 152 6.82 10.15 -14.71
C ASN A 152 6.13 11.17 -13.81
N GLU A 153 4.83 11.38 -14.03
CA GLU A 153 4.00 12.31 -13.26
C GLU A 153 4.08 12.07 -11.74
N LEU A 154 4.06 10.81 -11.29
CA LEU A 154 4.17 10.48 -9.87
C LEU A 154 5.51 10.95 -9.27
N GLY A 155 6.60 10.80 -10.02
CA GLY A 155 7.93 11.28 -9.61
C GLY A 155 8.01 12.80 -9.58
N ILE A 156 7.46 13.46 -10.61
CA ILE A 156 7.40 14.92 -10.69
C ILE A 156 6.61 15.49 -9.51
N ASN A 157 5.39 14.99 -9.28
CA ASN A 157 4.54 15.41 -8.17
C ASN A 157 5.22 15.22 -6.82
N TYR A 158 5.88 14.07 -6.61
CA TYR A 158 6.59 13.79 -5.36
C TYR A 158 7.72 14.77 -5.09
N CYS A 159 8.54 15.05 -6.10
CA CYS A 159 9.71 15.90 -5.93
C CYS A 159 9.38 17.41 -5.88
N GLN A 160 8.27 17.84 -6.48
CA GLN A 160 7.86 19.25 -6.51
C GLN A 160 7.02 19.65 -5.29
N ASP A 161 6.22 18.73 -4.73
CA ASP A 161 5.37 19.04 -3.59
C ASP A 161 6.16 19.02 -2.28
N SER A 162 6.54 20.20 -1.78
CA SER A 162 7.26 20.34 -0.52
C SER A 162 6.48 19.82 0.68
N SER A 163 5.14 19.79 0.61
CA SER A 163 4.31 19.29 1.70
C SER A 163 4.55 17.80 1.98
N ILE A 164 4.94 17.04 0.96
CA ILE A 164 5.31 15.64 1.09
C ILE A 164 6.57 15.54 1.93
N ARG A 165 7.60 16.35 1.65
CA ARG A 165 8.83 16.36 2.46
C ARG A 165 8.55 16.76 3.91
N ASP A 166 7.73 17.78 4.13
CA ASP A 166 7.39 18.26 5.47
C ASP A 166 6.71 17.15 6.29
N ILE A 167 5.68 16.52 5.72
CA ILE A 167 4.97 15.43 6.37
C ILE A 167 5.84 14.19 6.48
N MET A 168 6.73 13.99 5.51
CA MET A 168 7.65 12.87 5.56
C MET A 168 8.66 13.00 6.69
N GLY A 169 9.04 14.24 7.04
CA GLY A 169 9.84 14.56 8.22
C GLY A 169 9.11 14.31 9.54
N ILE A 170 7.76 14.38 9.56
CA ILE A 170 6.95 14.11 10.77
C ILE A 170 7.19 12.68 11.30
N ARG A 171 7.50 11.70 10.43
CA ARG A 171 7.92 10.35 10.83
C ARG A 171 9.10 10.35 11.81
N ASN A 172 10.04 11.28 11.67
CA ASN A 172 11.19 11.35 12.56
C ASN A 172 10.82 11.82 13.97
N TYR A 173 9.62 12.38 14.16
CA TYR A 173 9.09 12.80 15.46
C TYR A 173 8.21 11.74 16.13
N SER A 174 7.76 10.71 15.38
CA SER A 174 6.95 9.61 15.88
C SER A 174 7.73 8.71 16.82
N ILE A 175 7.16 8.42 18.00
CA ILE A 175 7.69 7.49 19.01
C ILE A 175 7.94 6.07 18.47
N LEU A 176 7.18 5.61 17.46
CA LEU A 176 7.35 4.27 16.88
C LEU A 176 8.48 4.19 15.85
N ILE A 177 9.10 5.32 15.51
CA ILE A 177 10.12 5.37 14.46
C ILE A 177 11.42 5.90 15.04
N HIS A 178 11.52 7.21 15.29
CA HIS A 178 12.77 7.84 15.75
C HIS A 178 12.58 9.02 16.71
N GLY A 179 11.36 9.45 17.01
CA GLY A 179 11.10 10.60 17.87
C GLY A 179 10.56 10.22 19.24
N GLU A 180 10.00 11.20 19.95
CA GLU A 180 9.54 11.05 21.34
C GLU A 180 8.03 11.33 21.51
N ASN A 181 7.33 11.74 20.45
CA ASN A 181 5.94 12.18 20.53
C ASN A 181 4.99 11.29 19.72
N PRO A 182 3.72 11.14 20.16
CA PRO A 182 2.70 10.49 19.35
C PRO A 182 2.30 11.39 18.16
N ILE A 183 1.87 10.78 17.07
CA ILE A 183 1.33 11.51 15.92
C ILE A 183 -0.07 12.01 16.22
N ASN A 184 -0.35 13.28 15.89
CA ASN A 184 -1.69 13.82 15.98
C ASN A 184 -2.53 13.52 14.71
N LYS A 185 -3.85 13.54 14.88
CA LYS A 185 -4.83 13.29 13.81
C LYS A 185 -4.70 14.25 12.63
N ASN A 186 -4.32 15.51 12.85
CA ASN A 186 -4.23 16.51 11.78
C ASN A 186 -3.10 16.18 10.80
N ASN A 187 -1.93 15.78 11.32
CA ASN A 187 -0.79 15.36 10.52
C ASN A 187 -1.12 14.10 9.71
N LEU A 188 -1.77 13.11 10.34
CA LEU A 188 -2.21 11.91 9.65
C LEU A 188 -3.24 12.21 8.55
N SER A 189 -4.23 13.07 8.83
CA SER A 189 -5.26 13.47 7.86
C SER A 189 -4.65 14.15 6.64
N ARG A 190 -3.64 15.02 6.85
CA ARG A 190 -2.91 15.68 5.76
C ARG A 190 -2.13 14.66 4.92
N LEU A 191 -1.46 13.69 5.55
CA LEU A 191 -0.77 12.61 4.83
C LEU A 191 -1.76 11.75 4.03
N MET A 192 -2.88 11.38 4.64
CA MET A 192 -3.94 10.58 4.00
C MET A 192 -4.40 11.25 2.70
N GLY A 193 -4.67 12.56 2.73
CA GLY A 193 -5.06 13.32 1.53
C GLY A 193 -3.98 13.35 0.44
N ILE A 194 -2.70 13.38 0.81
CA ILE A 194 -1.60 13.27 -0.16
C ILE A 194 -1.58 11.87 -0.77
N VAL A 195 -1.64 10.81 0.05
CA VAL A 195 -1.63 9.43 -0.45
C VAL A 195 -2.83 9.18 -1.38
N GLU A 196 -4.01 9.71 -1.06
CA GLU A 196 -5.19 9.65 -1.93
C GLU A 196 -4.95 10.32 -3.30
N LYS A 197 -4.27 11.48 -3.35
CA LYS A 197 -3.88 12.10 -4.63
C LYS A 197 -2.95 11.20 -5.45
N PHE A 198 -1.95 10.58 -4.81
CA PHE A 198 -1.04 9.66 -5.49
C PHE A 198 -1.75 8.41 -5.99
N LEU A 199 -2.70 7.89 -5.22
CA LEU A 199 -3.54 6.78 -5.64
C LEU A 199 -4.41 7.15 -6.86
N CYS A 200 -4.97 8.36 -6.91
CA CYS A 200 -5.71 8.85 -8.09
C CYS A 200 -4.82 8.85 -9.34
N THR A 201 -3.61 9.41 -9.26
CA THR A 201 -2.65 9.38 -10.39
C THR A 201 -2.25 7.93 -10.74
N PHE A 202 -2.00 7.07 -9.74
CA PHE A 202 -1.60 5.68 -9.95
C PHE A 202 -2.67 4.82 -10.64
N PHE A 203 -3.95 5.07 -10.33
CA PHE A 203 -5.11 4.42 -10.97
C PHE A 203 -5.68 5.24 -12.15
N SER A 204 -4.95 6.25 -12.60
CA SER A 204 -5.25 7.14 -13.72
C SER A 204 -6.48 8.05 -13.56
N LEU A 205 -7.44 7.75 -12.69
CA LEU A 205 -8.63 8.57 -12.40
C LEU A 205 -9.21 8.24 -11.02
N LYS A 206 -9.99 9.18 -10.45
CA LYS A 206 -10.64 9.00 -9.15
C LYS A 206 -11.70 7.91 -9.17
N GLU A 207 -12.52 7.79 -10.23
CA GLU A 207 -13.54 6.74 -10.31
C GLU A 207 -12.93 5.33 -10.29
N ASN A 208 -11.76 5.18 -10.91
CA ASN A 208 -11.02 3.92 -10.86
C ASN A 208 -10.56 3.59 -9.45
N LEU A 209 -10.03 4.59 -8.73
CA LEU A 209 -9.65 4.43 -7.33
C LEU A 209 -10.87 4.07 -6.48
N ASP A 210 -11.97 4.81 -6.58
CA ASP A 210 -13.19 4.58 -5.82
C ASP A 210 -13.74 3.17 -6.05
N LYS A 211 -13.69 2.68 -7.30
CA LYS A 211 -14.04 1.30 -7.64
C LYS A 211 -13.12 0.28 -6.96
N GLN A 212 -11.80 0.50 -6.95
CA GLN A 212 -10.86 -0.39 -6.26
C GLN A 212 -11.11 -0.40 -4.74
N LEU A 213 -11.30 0.78 -4.14
CA LEU A 213 -11.55 0.91 -2.70
C LEU A 213 -12.86 0.25 -2.29
N SER A 214 -13.92 0.43 -3.08
CA SER A 214 -15.23 -0.19 -2.83
C SER A 214 -15.15 -1.72 -2.88
N ASN A 215 -14.41 -2.28 -3.84
CA ASN A 215 -14.25 -3.73 -3.96
C ASN A 215 -13.42 -4.33 -2.82
N ALA A 216 -12.47 -3.57 -2.29
CA ALA A 216 -11.54 -4.04 -1.25
C ALA A 216 -12.02 -3.77 0.19
N LYS A 217 -13.07 -2.97 0.37
CA LYS A 217 -13.57 -2.57 1.69
C LYS A 217 -14.15 -3.78 2.43
N MET A 218 -13.62 -4.08 3.61
CA MET A 218 -14.18 -5.10 4.51
C MET A 218 -15.64 -4.76 4.86
N ALA A 219 -16.50 -5.77 4.82
CA ALA A 219 -17.88 -5.63 5.24
C ALA A 219 -17.98 -5.44 6.76
N ASN A 220 -18.96 -4.65 7.21
CA ASN A 220 -19.23 -4.44 8.64
C ASN A 220 -20.10 -5.56 9.20
N PHE A 221 -20.01 -5.85 10.49
CA PHE A 221 -20.83 -6.88 11.16
C PHE A 221 -22.24 -6.43 11.59
N ASN A 222 -22.68 -5.23 11.18
CA ASN A 222 -24.01 -4.68 11.51
C ASN A 222 -25.16 -5.55 10.99
#